data_AF-A0A1F7XSI1-F1
#
_entry.id   AF-A0A1F7XSI1-F1
#
_cell.length_a   1.000
_cell.length_b   1.000
_cell.length_c   1.000
_cell.angle_alpha   90.00
_cell.angle_beta   90.00
_cell.angle_gamma   90.00
#
_symmetry.space_group_name_H-M   'P 1'
#
loop_
_entity.id
_entity.type
_entity.pdbx_description
1 polymer ?
#
loop_
_entity_poly.entity_id
_entity_poly.type
_entity_poly.pdbx_seq_one_letter_code
_entity_poly.pdbx_strand_id
1 'polypeptide(L)'
;MNDCVFCKIVKGEIKTDFEEETDDLVVFKDKNPKAPIHFLIVTKRHIQDIKSDKGNLWTAIGKLSIVIADKLSIQGFRLVHNAGDAASVKHMHVHFLGQVSEDREI
;
A
#
# COMPACT_ATOMS: atom_id res chain seq x y z
N MET A 1 4.67 -17.86 -5.06
CA MET A 1 4.10 -16.89 -6.03
C MET A 1 2.63 -17.22 -6.37
N ASN A 2 2.27 -18.47 -6.71
CA ASN A 2 0.90 -18.85 -7.09
C ASN A 2 -0.19 -18.60 -6.02
N ASP A 3 0.16 -18.53 -4.73
CA ASP A 3 -0.79 -18.28 -3.64
C ASP A 3 -0.69 -16.88 -3.01
N CYS A 4 0.05 -15.95 -3.62
CA CYS A 4 0.07 -14.57 -3.11
C CYS A 4 -1.28 -13.90 -3.36
N VAL A 5 -1.99 -13.54 -2.28
CA VAL A 5 -3.28 -12.84 -2.35
C VAL A 5 -3.20 -11.54 -3.13
N PHE A 6 -2.11 -10.77 -3.00
CA PHE A 6 -1.92 -9.54 -3.75
C PHE A 6 -1.61 -9.77 -5.23
N CYS A 7 -0.93 -10.85 -5.61
CA CYS A 7 -0.83 -11.23 -7.01
C CYS A 7 -2.19 -11.57 -7.61
N LYS A 8 -3.05 -12.25 -6.87
CA LYS A 8 -4.42 -12.58 -7.31
C LYS A 8 -5.28 -11.32 -7.47
N ILE A 9 -5.15 -10.35 -6.56
CA ILE A 9 -5.80 -9.02 -6.67
C ILE A 9 -5.29 -8.28 -7.92
N VAL A 10 -3.97 -8.16 -8.11
CA VAL A 10 -3.38 -7.47 -9.26
C VAL A 10 -3.79 -8.11 -10.59
N LYS A 11 -3.93 -9.44 -10.63
CA LYS A 11 -4.39 -10.17 -11.83
C LYS A 11 -5.90 -10.11 -12.05
N GLY A 12 -6.67 -9.53 -11.13
CA GLY A 12 -8.13 -9.49 -11.19
C GLY A 12 -8.82 -10.82 -10.85
N GLU A 13 -8.09 -11.80 -10.31
CA GLU A 13 -8.65 -13.08 -9.85
C GLU A 13 -9.49 -12.90 -8.57
N ILE A 14 -9.16 -11.87 -7.77
CA ILE A 14 -9.96 -11.42 -6.62
C ILE A 14 -10.50 -10.03 -6.94
N LYS A 15 -11.82 -9.92 -7.09
CA LYS A 15 -12.48 -8.64 -7.36
C LYS A 15 -12.16 -7.64 -6.25
N THR A 16 -11.54 -6.54 -6.64
CA THR A 16 -11.08 -5.46 -5.75
C THR A 16 -11.26 -4.14 -6.50
N ASP A 17 -11.88 -3.15 -5.85
CA ASP A 17 -11.98 -1.82 -6.43
C ASP A 17 -10.67 -1.06 -6.16
N PHE A 18 -10.04 -0.58 -7.22
CA PHE A 18 -8.82 0.22 -7.12
C PHE A 18 -9.17 1.70 -6.98
N GLU A 19 -8.66 2.31 -5.91
CA GLU A 19 -8.81 3.75 -5.64
C GLU A 19 -7.88 4.57 -6.54
N GLU A 20 -6.70 4.03 -6.84
CA GLU A 20 -5.71 4.55 -7.77
C GLU A 20 -4.94 3.40 -8.43
N GLU A 21 -4.49 3.63 -9.66
CA GLU A 21 -3.70 2.67 -10.42
C GLU A 21 -2.66 3.40 -11.28
N THR A 22 -1.42 2.90 -11.26
CA THR A 22 -0.33 3.37 -12.12
C THR A 22 0.27 2.19 -12.86
N ASP A 23 1.31 2.40 -13.68
CA ASP A 23 1.99 1.32 -14.39
C ASP A 23 2.62 0.28 -13.44
N ASP A 24 3.07 0.70 -12.25
CA ASP A 24 3.80 -0.15 -11.30
C ASP A 24 3.05 -0.43 -10.00
N LEU A 25 2.01 0.35 -9.67
CA LEU A 25 1.33 0.31 -8.37
C LEU A 25 -0.19 0.21 -8.54
N VAL A 26 -0.84 -0.43 -7.57
CA VAL A 26 -2.29 -0.38 -7.35
C VAL A 26 -2.58 0.04 -5.92
N VAL A 27 -3.70 0.71 -5.71
CA VAL A 27 -4.13 1.17 -4.39
C VAL A 27 -5.54 0.68 -4.11
N PHE A 28 -5.74 0.02 -2.98
CA PHE A 28 -7.05 -0.47 -2.57
C PHE A 28 -7.21 -0.46 -1.06
N LYS A 29 -8.46 -0.56 -0.59
CA LYS A 29 -8.78 -0.56 0.85
C LYS A 29 -8.25 -1.82 1.54
N ASP A 30 -7.63 -1.64 2.70
CA ASP A 30 -7.36 -2.76 3.59
C ASP A 30 -8.70 -3.33 4.11
N LYS A 31 -8.82 -4.65 4.10
CA LYS A 31 -10.01 -5.35 4.63
C LYS A 31 -10.18 -5.18 6.14
N ASN A 32 -9.09 -4.95 6.87
CA ASN A 32 -9.05 -4.78 8.32
C ASN A 32 -8.42 -3.41 8.67
N PRO A 33 -9.15 -2.30 8.48
CA PRO A 33 -8.61 -0.95 8.64
C PRO A 33 -8.08 -0.67 10.05
N LYS A 34 -6.99 0.10 10.15
CA LYS A 34 -6.34 0.56 11.40
C LYS A 34 -6.31 2.09 11.53
N ALA A 35 -6.99 2.77 10.63
CA ALA A 35 -7.21 4.21 10.58
C ALA A 35 -8.53 4.46 9.82
N PRO A 36 -9.14 5.65 9.93
CA PRO A 36 -10.36 5.98 9.18
C PRO A 36 -10.21 5.78 7.66
N ILE A 37 -9.02 6.09 7.14
CA ILE A 37 -8.59 5.74 5.79
C ILE A 37 -7.40 4.80 5.90
N HIS A 38 -7.58 3.53 5.53
CA HIS A 38 -6.49 2.55 5.46
C HIS A 38 -6.44 1.95 4.06
N PHE A 39 -5.48 2.40 3.26
CA PHE A 39 -5.20 1.84 1.95
C PHE A 39 -3.91 1.03 1.95
N LEU A 40 -3.82 0.09 1.02
CA LEU A 40 -2.62 -0.64 0.69
C LEU A 40 -2.14 -0.16 -0.68
N ILE A 41 -0.95 0.44 -0.73
CA ILE A 41 -0.24 0.73 -1.96
C ILE A 41 0.62 -0.48 -2.28
N VAL A 42 0.27 -1.23 -3.33
CA VAL A 42 0.85 -2.54 -3.63
C VAL A 42 1.53 -2.54 -4.99
N THR A 43 2.70 -3.17 -5.09
CA THR A 43 3.38 -3.30 -6.37
C THR A 43 2.64 -4.26 -7.30
N LYS A 44 2.49 -3.91 -8.58
CA LYS A 44 1.93 -4.82 -9.57
C LYS A 44 2.83 -6.04 -9.79
N ARG A 45 4.14 -5.81 -9.88
CA ARG A 45 5.14 -6.88 -9.88
C ARG A 45 5.29 -7.45 -8.47
N HIS A 46 5.46 -8.76 -8.36
CA HIS A 46 5.76 -9.38 -7.07
C HIS A 46 7.21 -9.08 -6.67
N ILE A 47 7.36 -8.14 -5.74
CA ILE A 47 8.60 -7.84 -5.04
C ILE A 47 8.36 -8.26 -3.60
N GLN A 48 9.26 -8.99 -2.95
CA GLN A 48 8.97 -9.56 -1.63
C GLN A 48 8.73 -8.48 -0.57
N ASP A 49 9.67 -7.53 -0.46
CA ASP A 49 9.65 -6.38 0.45
C ASP A 49 10.73 -5.38 0.01
N ILE A 50 10.92 -4.29 0.75
CA ILE A 50 11.92 -3.24 0.49
C ILE A 50 13.35 -3.78 0.34
N LYS A 51 13.70 -4.89 0.99
CA LYS A 51 15.07 -5.46 0.90
C LYS A 51 15.37 -6.01 -0.49
N SER A 52 14.32 -6.32 -1.25
CA SER A 52 14.40 -6.79 -2.62
C SER A 52 14.27 -5.68 -3.65
N ASP A 53 13.96 -4.44 -3.22
CA ASP A 53 13.90 -3.29 -4.11
C ASP A 53 15.30 -2.76 -4.39
N LYS A 54 15.59 -2.54 -5.68
CA LYS A 54 16.87 -2.00 -6.16
C LYS A 54 16.69 -0.69 -6.94
N GLY A 55 15.48 -0.14 -6.94
CA GLY A 55 15.10 0.98 -7.79
C GLY A 55 14.53 2.17 -7.03
N ASN A 56 13.68 2.92 -7.72
CA ASN A 56 13.09 4.17 -7.24
C ASN A 56 11.67 3.97 -6.67
N LEU A 57 11.36 2.77 -6.14
CA LEU A 57 9.99 2.42 -5.79
C LEU A 57 9.43 3.32 -4.69
N TRP A 58 10.23 3.66 -3.68
CA TRP A 58 9.81 4.58 -2.61
C TRP A 58 9.50 5.99 -3.13
N THR A 59 10.21 6.45 -4.15
CA THR A 59 9.88 7.72 -4.81
C THR A 59 8.52 7.64 -5.48
N ALA A 60 8.20 6.54 -6.17
CA ALA A 60 6.89 6.33 -6.79
C ALA A 60 5.77 6.24 -5.73
N ILE A 61 5.99 5.48 -4.65
CA ILE A 61 5.04 5.34 -3.53
C ILE A 61 4.80 6.69 -2.85
N GLY A 62 5.86 7.47 -2.60
CA GLY A 62 5.76 8.79 -1.98
C GLY A 62 4.95 9.76 -2.83
N LYS A 63 5.22 9.83 -4.14
CA LYS A 63 4.44 10.64 -5.08
C LYS A 63 2.97 10.23 -5.11
N LEU A 64 2.69 8.94 -5.18
CA LEU A 64 1.31 8.43 -5.19
C LEU A 64 0.59 8.71 -3.87
N SER A 65 1.29 8.63 -2.74
CA SER A 65 0.73 8.96 -1.42
C SER A 65 0.31 10.44 -1.33
N ILE A 66 1.09 11.35 -1.92
CA ILE A 66 0.72 12.78 -2.00
C ILE A 66 -0.53 12.96 -2.86
N VAL A 67 -0.60 12.33 -4.03
CA VAL A 67 -1.79 12.39 -4.90
C VAL A 67 -3.05 11.90 -4.18
N ILE A 68 -2.96 10.77 -3.46
CA ILE A 68 -4.07 10.24 -2.67
C ILE A 68 -4.48 11.24 -1.58
N ALA A 69 -3.51 11.81 -0.86
CA ALA A 69 -3.78 12.75 0.21
C ALA A 69 -4.47 14.02 -0.31
N ASP A 70 -3.98 14.58 -1.41
CA ASP A 70 -4.56 15.78 -2.04
C ASP A 70 -5.99 15.51 -2.55
N LYS A 71 -6.19 14.40 -3.27
CA LYS A 71 -7.51 14.01 -3.83
C LYS A 71 -8.57 13.84 -2.74
N LEU A 72 -8.17 13.35 -1.57
CA LEU A 72 -9.07 13.09 -0.44
C LEU A 72 -9.00 14.16 0.65
N SER A 73 -8.29 15.27 0.40
CA SER A 73 -8.08 16.35 1.37
C SER A 73 -7.54 15.89 2.74
N ILE A 74 -6.71 14.84 2.75
CA ILE A 74 -6.13 14.25 3.96
C ILE A 74 -4.95 15.09 4.41
N GLN A 75 -5.07 15.70 5.59
CA GLN A 75 -4.02 16.57 6.16
C GLN A 75 -2.88 15.79 6.83
N GLY A 76 -3.21 14.69 7.50
CA GLY A 76 -2.26 13.86 8.24
C GLY A 76 -2.35 12.39 7.81
N PHE A 77 -1.21 11.80 7.47
CA PHE A 77 -1.12 10.39 7.14
C PHE A 77 0.20 9.76 7.61
N ARG A 78 0.17 8.44 7.80
CA ARG A 78 1.34 7.62 8.11
C ARG A 78 1.53 6.58 7.02
N LEU A 79 2.78 6.42 6.56
CA LEU A 79 3.19 5.32 5.69
C LEU A 79 3.88 4.26 6.53
N VAL A 80 3.47 3.00 6.41
CA VAL A 80 4.10 1.87 7.11
C VAL A 80 4.42 0.76 6.13
N HIS A 81 5.65 0.27 6.17
CA HIS A 81 6.05 -0.93 5.45
C HIS A 81 6.66 -1.94 6.41
N ASN A 82 6.20 -3.18 6.33
CA ASN A 82 6.77 -4.30 7.05
C ASN A 82 7.62 -5.15 6.10
N ALA A 83 8.82 -5.54 6.54
CA ALA A 83 9.77 -6.33 5.75
C ALA A 83 10.24 -7.56 6.53
N GLY A 84 10.71 -8.60 5.81
CA GLY A 84 11.08 -9.86 6.43
C GLY A 84 9.94 -10.42 7.28
N ASP A 85 10.24 -10.99 8.44
CA ASP A 85 9.27 -11.70 9.29
C ASP A 85 8.15 -10.82 9.88
N ALA A 86 8.33 -9.50 9.87
CA ALA A 86 7.26 -8.57 10.25
C ALA A 86 6.10 -8.52 9.24
N ALA A 87 6.32 -8.92 7.99
CA ALA A 87 5.31 -8.89 6.95
C ALA A 87 4.42 -10.14 6.99
N SER A 88 3.11 -9.95 7.13
CA SER A 88 2.10 -11.01 7.03
C SER A 88 1.92 -11.50 5.59
N VAL A 89 2.00 -10.59 4.61
CA VAL A 89 2.00 -10.88 3.18
C VAL A 89 3.37 -10.52 2.62
N LYS A 90 4.09 -11.52 2.10
CA LYS A 90 5.42 -11.36 1.48
C LYS A 90 5.34 -10.81 0.05
N HIS A 91 4.66 -9.68 -0.10
CA HIS A 91 4.55 -8.92 -1.35
C HIS A 91 4.55 -7.46 -0.96
N MET A 92 5.47 -6.68 -1.53
CA MET A 92 5.71 -5.28 -1.25
C MET A 92 4.43 -4.47 -1.28
N HIS A 93 4.04 -4.01 -0.08
CA HIS A 93 2.92 -3.12 0.13
C HIS A 93 3.28 -2.10 1.19
N VAL A 94 2.69 -0.90 1.06
CA VAL A 94 2.78 0.16 2.04
C VAL A 94 1.38 0.47 2.54
N HIS A 95 1.21 0.41 3.84
CA HIS A 95 0.00 0.87 4.50
C HIS A 95 -0.01 2.40 4.45
N PHE A 96 -1.00 2.98 3.79
CA PHE A 96 -1.34 4.39 3.86
C PHE A 96 -2.45 4.54 4.89
N LEU A 97 -2.11 5.13 6.04
CA LEU A 97 -3.03 5.38 7.15
C LEU A 97 -3.35 6.87 7.17
N GLY A 98 -4.46 7.26 6.55
CA GLY A 98 -4.92 8.65 6.47
C GLY A 98 -5.88 9.04 7.59
N GLN A 99 -6.03 10.35 7.78
CA GLN A 99 -6.83 10.95 8.86
C GLN A 99 -6.35 10.52 10.25
N VAL A 100 -5.03 10.42 10.41
CA VAL A 100 -4.39 10.14 11.69
C VAL A 100 -3.78 11.43 12.25
N SER A 101 -3.78 11.54 13.57
CA SER A 101 -3.21 12.67 14.31
C SER A 101 -1.94 12.27 15.08
N GLU A 102 -1.25 13.26 15.63
CA GLU A 102 -0.03 13.05 16.43
C GLU A 102 -0.29 12.29 17.73
N ASP A 103 -1.46 12.51 18.34
CA ASP A 103 -1.90 11.92 19.61
C ASP A 103 -2.46 10.49 19.49
N ARG A 104 -2.39 9.88 18.31
CA ARG A 104 -2.87 8.50 18.11
C ARG A 104 -2.10 7.51 18.99
N GLU A 105 -2.80 6.50 19.50
CA GLU A 105 -2.14 5.33 20.10
C GLU A 105 -1.36 4.56 19.02
N ILE A 106 -0.13 4.12 19.34
CA ILE A 106 0.81 3.43 18.42
C ILE A 106 0.89 1.95 18.76
#